data_AF-A0AA90QHF8-F1
#
_entry.id   AF-A0AA90QHF8-F1
#
_cell.length_a   1.000
_cell.length_b   1.000
_cell.length_c   1.000
_cell.angle_alpha   90.00
_cell.angle_beta   90.00
_cell.angle_gamma   90.00
#
_symmetry.space_group_name_H-M   'P 1'
#
loop_
_entity.id
_entity.type
_entity.pdbx_description
1 polymer ?
#
loop_
_entity_poly.entity_id
_entity_poly.type
_entity_poly.pdbx_seq_one_letter_code
_entity_poly.pdbx_strand_id
1 'polypeptide(L)'
;MALEIVARLPQGAAVLLEMPLVFFRMLHASQLAADAIIDDKRRVALISVSPSMRTNFGYVLFPARSRMPFRLLVQIPEENRDQAYQIYVRQLWRKQEVGRVTWQLQPRDAQP
;
A
#
# COMPACT_ATOMS: atom_id res chain seq x y z
N MET A 1 -4.10 8.82 -13.30
CA MET A 1 -3.16 9.00 -12.17
C MET A 1 -2.69 7.62 -11.75
N ALA A 2 -1.43 7.42 -11.38
CA ALA A 2 -0.96 6.13 -10.91
C ALA A 2 -0.76 6.14 -9.40
N LEU A 3 -0.97 4.98 -8.77
CA LEU A 3 -0.68 4.75 -7.36
C LEU A 3 0.56 3.88 -7.26
N GLU A 4 1.52 4.32 -6.46
CA GLU A 4 2.75 3.58 -6.24
C GLU A 4 3.06 3.48 -4.75
N ILE A 5 3.39 2.28 -4.30
CA ILE A 5 3.78 1.99 -2.92
C ILE A 5 5.26 1.66 -2.92
N VAL A 6 5.99 2.30 -2.02
CA VAL A 6 7.41 2.03 -1.81
C VAL A 6 7.62 1.73 -0.34
N ALA A 7 8.14 0.54 -0.09
CA ALA A 7 8.45 0.05 1.23
C ALA A 7 9.96 -0.24 1.34
N ARG A 8 10.54 0.07 2.49
CA ARG A 8 11.92 -0.29 2.86
C ARG A 8 11.87 -0.97 4.21
N LEU A 9 11.32 -2.17 4.23
CA LEU A 9 11.08 -2.97 5.42
C LEU A 9 12.11 -4.10 5.52
N PRO A 10 12.33 -4.66 6.72
CA PRO A 10 13.30 -5.73 6.92
C PRO A 10 12.85 -7.02 6.24
N GLN A 11 13.78 -7.96 6.09
CA GLN A 11 13.46 -9.31 5.62
C GLN A 11 12.41 -9.95 6.54
N GLY A 12 11.45 -10.67 5.96
CA GLY A 12 10.34 -11.29 6.70
C GLY A 12 9.17 -10.36 6.98
N ALA A 13 9.28 -9.06 6.69
CA ALA A 13 8.14 -8.15 6.75
C ALA A 13 7.10 -8.46 5.66
N ALA A 14 5.83 -8.20 5.97
CA ALA A 14 4.72 -8.34 5.06
C ALA A 14 3.94 -7.03 4.93
N VAL A 15 3.52 -6.71 3.71
CA VAL A 15 2.71 -5.52 3.42
C VAL A 15 1.52 -5.95 2.58
N LEU A 16 0.31 -5.61 3.06
CA LEU A 16 -0.91 -5.77 2.30
C LEU A 16 -1.57 -4.42 2.06
N LEU A 17 -2.05 -4.23 0.84
CA LEU A 17 -2.96 -3.13 0.52
C LEU A 17 -4.39 -3.67 0.53
N GLU A 18 -5.18 -3.22 1.50
CA GLU A 18 -6.64 -3.41 1.48
C GLU A 18 -7.27 -2.24 0.72
N MET A 19 -8.04 -2.55 -0.33
CA MET A 19 -8.72 -1.56 -1.16
C MET A 19 -10.18 -1.96 -1.44
N PRO A 20 -11.07 -1.00 -1.71
CA PRO A 20 -12.43 -1.31 -2.14
C PRO A 20 -12.44 -2.08 -3.47
N LEU A 21 -13.37 -3.04 -3.62
CA LEU A 21 -13.44 -3.89 -4.83
C LEU A 21 -13.60 -3.11 -6.14
N VAL A 22 -14.22 -1.93 -6.10
CA VAL A 22 -14.32 -1.06 -7.28
C VAL A 22 -12.94 -0.64 -7.79
N PHE A 23 -12.01 -0.31 -6.90
CA PHE A 23 -10.65 0.06 -7.28
C PHE A 23 -9.83 -1.15 -7.70
N PHE A 24 -10.00 -2.29 -7.03
CA PHE A 24 -9.36 -3.54 -7.42
C PHE A 24 -9.65 -3.87 -8.90
N ARG A 25 -10.92 -3.73 -9.30
CA ARG A 25 -11.36 -3.95 -10.69
C ARG A 25 -10.83 -2.86 -11.63
N MET A 26 -10.87 -1.59 -11.24
CA MET A 26 -10.42 -0.46 -12.07
C MET A 26 -8.90 -0.41 -12.29
N LEU A 27 -8.11 -0.81 -11.30
CA LEU A 27 -6.65 -0.83 -11.37
C LEU A 27 -6.11 -2.00 -12.21
N HIS A 28 -7.00 -2.88 -12.72
CA HIS A 28 -6.62 -4.19 -13.24
C HIS A 28 -5.68 -4.93 -12.28
N ALA A 29 -5.86 -4.72 -10.97
CA ALA A 29 -4.92 -5.20 -9.98
C ALA A 29 -4.92 -6.73 -9.88
N SER A 30 -5.95 -7.39 -10.41
CA SER A 30 -5.97 -8.84 -10.65
C SER A 30 -4.85 -9.32 -11.57
N GLN A 31 -4.32 -8.49 -12.46
CA GLN A 31 -3.16 -8.81 -13.30
C GLN A 31 -1.83 -8.66 -12.55
N LEU A 32 -1.82 -7.83 -11.51
CA LEU A 32 -0.63 -7.53 -10.69
C LEU A 32 -0.51 -8.43 -9.46
N ALA A 33 -1.62 -9.05 -9.04
CA ALA A 33 -1.72 -9.81 -7.80
C ALA A 33 -2.55 -11.08 -8.03
N ALA A 34 -1.87 -12.12 -8.52
CA ALA A 34 -2.48 -13.45 -8.69
C ALA A 34 -2.94 -14.06 -7.35
N ASP A 35 -2.38 -13.58 -6.24
CA ASP A 35 -2.65 -13.96 -4.87
C ASP A 35 -3.61 -13.00 -4.14
N ALA A 36 -4.33 -12.14 -4.87
CA ALA A 36 -5.29 -11.23 -4.26
C ALA A 36 -6.41 -11.99 -3.53
N ILE A 37 -6.66 -11.61 -2.28
CA ILE A 37 -7.74 -12.17 -1.45
C ILE A 37 -8.95 -11.25 -1.57
N ILE A 38 -10.08 -11.81 -1.99
CA ILE A 38 -11.34 -11.09 -2.12
C ILE A 38 -12.22 -11.37 -0.90
N ASP A 39 -12.55 -10.32 -0.15
CA ASP A 39 -13.57 -10.35 0.90
C ASP A 39 -14.83 -9.66 0.39
N ASP A 40 -15.73 -10.45 -0.20
CA ASP A 40 -16.99 -9.95 -0.75
C ASP A 40 -17.93 -9.39 0.32
N LYS A 41 -17.86 -9.90 1.56
CA LYS A 41 -18.70 -9.45 2.67
C LYS A 41 -18.31 -8.03 3.10
N ARG A 42 -17.01 -7.75 3.20
CA ARG A 42 -16.48 -6.41 3.50
C ARG A 42 -16.34 -5.54 2.25
N ARG A 43 -16.54 -6.10 1.06
CA ARG A 43 -16.40 -5.44 -0.25
C ARG A 43 -15.00 -4.87 -0.47
N VAL A 44 -13.98 -5.59 -0.03
CA VAL A 44 -12.57 -5.22 -0.18
C VAL A 44 -11.75 -6.34 -0.82
N ALA A 45 -10.63 -5.96 -1.43
CA ALA A 45 -9.56 -6.87 -1.85
C ALA A 45 -8.30 -6.58 -1.03
N LEU A 46 -7.57 -7.63 -0.65
CA LEU A 46 -6.23 -7.54 -0.08
C LEU A 46 -5.21 -8.00 -1.12
N ILE A 47 -4.21 -7.17 -1.37
CA ILE A 47 -3.16 -7.43 -2.34
C ILE A 47 -1.80 -7.37 -1.64
N SER A 48 -0.96 -8.37 -1.91
CA SER A 48 0.43 -8.36 -1.47
C SER A 48 1.23 -7.26 -2.16
N VAL A 49 2.01 -6.54 -1.37
CA VAL A 49 2.90 -5.47 -1.83
C VAL A 49 4.33 -5.88 -1.47
N SER A 50 5.29 -5.56 -2.33
CA SER A 50 6.69 -5.87 -2.02
C SER A 50 7.12 -5.06 -0.79
N PRO A 51 7.66 -5.72 0.26
CA PRO A 51 8.10 -5.03 1.47
C PRO A 51 9.43 -4.28 1.29
N SER A 52 10.20 -4.61 0.25
CA SER A 52 11.54 -4.07 -0.02
C SER A 52 11.67 -3.36 -1.37
N MET A 53 10.65 -3.47 -2.22
CA MET A 53 10.64 -2.85 -3.54
C MET A 53 9.42 -1.95 -3.73
N ARG A 54 9.34 -1.41 -4.94
CA ARG A 54 8.27 -0.55 -5.41
C ARG A 54 7.20 -1.38 -6.11
N THR A 55 5.97 -1.26 -5.66
CA THR A 55 4.80 -1.84 -6.34
C THR A 55 4.02 -0.72 -7.02
N ASN A 56 3.86 -0.82 -8.34
CA ASN A 56 3.11 0.14 -9.15
C ASN A 56 1.79 -0.50 -9.57
N PHE A 57 0.68 0.14 -9.22
CA PHE A 57 -0.67 -0.35 -9.50
C PHE A 57 -1.23 0.13 -10.85
N GLY A 58 -0.39 0.71 -11.70
CA GLY A 58 -0.78 1.25 -12.99
C GLY A 58 -1.58 2.56 -12.86
N TYR A 59 -2.16 2.98 -13.98
CA TYR A 59 -2.96 4.20 -14.06
C TYR A 59 -4.42 3.90 -13.79
N VAL A 60 -5.02 4.68 -12.88
CA VAL A 60 -6.46 4.73 -12.63
C VAL A 60 -6.96 6.16 -12.63
N LEU A 61 -8.25 6.31 -12.90
CA LEU A 61 -8.95 7.57 -12.68
C LEU A 61 -9.44 7.59 -11.23
N PHE A 62 -8.87 8.49 -10.42
CA PHE A 62 -9.45 8.87 -9.13
C PHE A 62 -10.37 10.06 -9.39
N PRO A 63 -11.71 9.92 -9.28
CA PRO A 63 -12.62 11.03 -9.47
C PRO A 63 -12.31 12.17 -8.50
N ALA A 64 -12.46 13.41 -8.94
CA ALA A 64 -12.27 14.56 -8.07
C ALA A 64 -13.15 14.44 -6.82
N ARG A 65 -12.59 14.77 -5.65
CA ARG A 65 -13.26 14.71 -4.33
C ARG A 65 -13.69 13.31 -3.88
N SER A 66 -13.30 12.23 -4.57
CA SER A 66 -13.58 10.88 -4.10
C SER A 66 -12.88 10.62 -2.77
N ARG A 67 -13.62 10.11 -1.78
CA ARG A 67 -13.06 9.64 -0.50
C ARG A 67 -13.36 8.16 -0.37
N MET A 68 -12.33 7.35 -0.41
CA MET A 68 -12.45 5.89 -0.42
C MET A 68 -11.43 5.32 0.56
N PRO A 69 -11.83 4.39 1.42
CA PRO A 69 -10.94 3.88 2.45
C PRO A 69 -9.96 2.89 1.83
N PHE A 70 -8.69 3.27 1.80
CA PHE A 70 -7.57 2.35 1.58
C PHE A 70 -6.89 2.11 2.92
N ARG A 71 -6.42 0.88 3.16
CA ARG A 71 -5.61 0.57 4.34
C ARG A 71 -4.33 -0.11 3.91
N LEU A 72 -3.22 0.33 4.49
CA LEU A 72 -1.94 -0.31 4.36
C LEU A 72 -1.70 -1.09 5.65
N LEU A 73 -1.71 -2.42 5.54
CA LEU A 73 -1.47 -3.31 6.65
C LEU A 73 0.00 -3.72 6.58
N VAL A 74 0.74 -3.48 7.67
CA VAL A 74 2.17 -3.77 7.74
C VAL A 74 2.43 -4.65 8.94
N GLN A 75 3.13 -5.75 8.72
CA GLN A 75 3.63 -6.62 9.76
C GLN A 75 5.16 -6.60 9.73
N ILE A 76 5.76 -6.23 10.86
CA ILE A 76 7.21 -6.29 11.08
C ILE A 76 7.50 -7.50 11.99
N PRO A 77 8.48 -8.37 11.62
CA PRO A 77 8.95 -9.46 12.47
C PRO A 77 9.35 -8.95 13.85
N GLU A 78 9.14 -9.74 14.90
CA GLU A 78 9.29 -9.26 16.29
C GLU A 78 10.71 -8.82 16.59
N GLU A 79 11.69 -9.57 16.06
CA GLU A 79 13.12 -9.34 16.12
C GLU A 79 13.60 -8.04 15.45
N ASN A 80 12.72 -7.36 14.70
CA ASN A 80 13.04 -6.12 14.00
C ASN A 80 12.17 -4.94 14.47
N ARG A 81 11.34 -5.10 15.51
CA ARG A 81 10.46 -4.02 15.99
C ARG A 81 11.17 -2.92 16.79
N ASP A 82 12.47 -3.09 17.03
CA ASP A 82 13.36 -2.15 17.71
C ASP A 82 13.92 -1.06 16.79
N GLN A 83 13.67 -1.16 15.48
CA GLN A 83 14.14 -0.23 14.46
C GLN A 83 13.01 0.64 13.89
N ALA A 84 13.39 1.80 13.35
CA ALA A 84 12.49 2.67 12.63
C ALA A 84 12.45 2.31 11.13
N TYR A 85 11.26 2.36 10.55
CA TYR A 85 11.05 2.12 9.13
C TYR A 85 10.17 3.18 8.50
N GLN A 86 10.33 3.34 7.18
CA GLN A 86 9.48 4.22 6.40
C GLN A 86 8.79 3.45 5.29
N ILE A 87 7.48 3.68 5.17
CA ILE A 87 6.69 3.26 4.03
C ILE A 87 5.91 4.46 3.50
N TYR A 88 5.81 4.59 2.18
CA TYR A 88 5.03 5.67 1.60
C TYR A 88 4.28 5.22 0.37
N VAL A 89 3.16 5.90 0.15
CA VAL A 89 2.31 5.77 -1.00
C VAL A 89 2.32 7.11 -1.72
N ARG A 90 2.57 7.10 -3.03
CA ARG A 90 2.58 8.31 -3.85
C ARG A 90 1.62 8.21 -5.03
N GLN A 91 1.09 9.37 -5.37
CA GLN A 91 0.25 9.60 -6.53
C GLN A 91 1.10 10.21 -7.65
N LEU A 92 1.04 9.60 -8.83
CA LEU A 92 1.78 10.06 -10.00
C LEU A 92 0.82 10.55 -11.09
N TRP A 93 1.09 11.71 -11.67
CA TRP A 93 0.43 12.22 -12.87
C TRP A 93 1.50 12.52 -13.92
N ARG A 94 1.38 11.91 -15.12
CA ARG A 94 2.41 12.05 -16.18
C ARG A 94 3.84 11.79 -15.66
N LYS A 95 4.00 10.75 -14.82
CA LYS A 95 5.26 10.36 -14.14
C LYS A 95 5.79 11.37 -13.12
N GLN A 96 5.09 12.46 -12.84
CA GLN A 96 5.43 13.43 -11.80
C GLN A 96 4.62 13.13 -10.53
N GLU A 97 5.26 13.25 -9.37
CA GLU A 97 4.57 13.10 -8.09
C GLU A 97 3.70 14.31 -7.80
N VAL A 98 2.43 14.07 -7.50
CA VAL A 98 1.43 15.11 -7.19
C VAL A 98 0.86 14.99 -5.80
N GLY A 99 1.20 13.92 -5.07
CA GLY A 99 0.76 13.69 -3.70
C GLY A 99 1.47 12.49 -3.08
N ARG A 100 1.66 12.53 -1.76
CA ARG A 100 2.29 11.45 -1.01
C ARG A 100 1.70 11.37 0.40
N VAL A 101 1.54 10.14 0.88
CA VAL A 101 1.36 9.84 2.30
C VAL A 101 2.53 8.98 2.75
N THR A 102 3.18 9.38 3.82
CA THR A 102 4.34 8.69 4.41
C THR A 102 4.00 8.30 5.82
N TRP A 103 4.28 7.05 6.18
CA TRP A 103 4.24 6.57 7.55
C TRP A 103 5.67 6.31 8.02
N GLN A 104 5.99 6.83 9.20
CA GLN A 104 7.18 6.46 9.97
C GLN A 104 6.72 5.44 11.01
N LEU A 105 7.21 4.21 10.90
CA LEU A 105 6.99 3.15 11.86
C LEU A 105 8.11 3.28 12.88
N GLN A 106 7.78 3.70 14.09
CA GLN A 106 8.74 3.84 15.19
C GLN A 106 8.64 2.64 16.14
N PRO A 107 9.74 2.26 16.81
CA PRO A 107 9.71 1.35 17.93
C PRO A 107 8.74 1.86 19.01
N ARG A 108 8.07 0.95 19.71
CA ARG A 108 7.09 1.34 20.76
C ARG A 108 7.69 2.21 21.86
N ASP A 109 8.96 2.04 22.14
CA ASP A 109 9.69 2.74 23.21
C ASP A 109 10.42 4.00 22.70
N ALA A 110 10.31 4.32 21.41
CA ALA A 110 10.86 5.56 20.88
C ALA A 110 9.98 6.74 21.35
N GLN A 111 10.51 7.57 22.24
CA GLN A 111 9.88 8.85 22.58
C GLN A 111 9.86 9.77 21.35
N PRO A 112 8.77 10.52 21.11
CA PRO A 112 8.62 11.41 19.96
C PRO A 112 9.56 12.62 19.99
#